data_AF-A0A533Q8B3-F1
#
_entry.id   AF-A0A533Q8B3-F1
#
_cell.length_a   1.000
_cell.length_b   1.000
_cell.length_c   1.000
_cell.angle_alpha   90.00
_cell.angle_beta   90.00
_cell.angle_gamma   90.00
#
_symmetry.space_group_name_H-M   'P 1'
#
loop_
_entity.id
_entity.type
_entity.pdbx_description
1 polymer ?
#
loop_
_entity_poly.entity_id
_entity_poly.type
_entity_poly.pdbx_seq_one_letter_code
_entity_poly.pdbx_strand_id
1 'polypeptide(L)'
;MIIEKDLLTIKEASEWASNYLKKNVTTSNISYLIQYGRIRRIGNNGNIFIDRQELIKYYDSYLGKREITWKDQLGEDLNWALSFDNLKEADTTKHVHRLHPYKGRFIPQIVE
;
A
#
# COMPACT_ATOMS: atom_id res chain seq x y z
N MET A 1 -2.33 -32.21 -11.77
CA MET A 1 -3.35 -31.13 -11.77
C MET A 1 -2.67 -29.92 -12.38
N ILE A 2 -2.96 -29.61 -13.64
CA ILE A 2 -2.36 -28.44 -14.32
C ILE A 2 -3.04 -27.24 -13.68
N ILE A 3 -2.33 -26.54 -12.80
CA ILE A 3 -2.77 -25.25 -12.27
C ILE A 3 -2.71 -24.32 -13.49
N GLU A 4 -3.85 -24.06 -14.11
CA GLU A 4 -3.96 -22.96 -15.07
C GLU A 4 -3.39 -21.72 -14.38
N LYS A 5 -2.28 -21.22 -14.89
CA LYS A 5 -1.69 -19.97 -14.43
C LYS A 5 -2.66 -18.87 -14.85
N ASP A 6 -3.60 -18.56 -13.98
CA ASP A 6 -4.57 -17.47 -14.10
C ASP A 6 -3.78 -16.16 -13.99
N LEU A 7 -3.15 -15.79 -15.10
CA LEU A 7 -2.39 -14.57 -15.28
C LEU A 7 -3.36 -13.47 -15.69
N LEU A 8 -3.53 -12.50 -14.80
CA LEU A 8 -4.43 -11.37 -15.01
C LEU A 8 -3.64 -10.15 -15.45
N THR A 9 -4.16 -9.39 -16.40
CA THR A 9 -3.71 -8.02 -16.65
C THR A 9 -4.04 -7.12 -15.46
N ILE A 10 -3.44 -5.93 -15.38
CA ILE A 10 -3.74 -4.96 -14.32
C ILE A 10 -5.25 -4.63 -14.27
N LYS A 11 -5.91 -4.53 -15.43
CA LYS A 11 -7.33 -4.24 -15.52
C LYS A 11 -8.17 -5.41 -14.97
N GLU A 12 -7.92 -6.63 -15.44
CA GLU A 12 -8.64 -7.82 -14.96
C GLU A 12 -8.40 -8.07 -13.47
N ALA A 13 -7.18 -7.84 -12.99
CA ALA A 13 -6.85 -7.94 -11.58
C ALA A 13 -7.65 -6.94 -10.74
N SER A 14 -7.85 -5.72 -11.24
CA SER A 14 -8.63 -4.68 -10.53
C SER A 14 -10.12 -5.03 -10.46
N GLU A 15 -10.70 -5.51 -11.56
CA GLU A 15 -12.09 -5.98 -11.62
C GLU A 15 -12.29 -7.22 -10.75
N TRP A 16 -11.36 -8.18 -10.82
CA TRP A 16 -11.39 -9.38 -10.01
C TRP A 16 -11.28 -9.06 -8.51
N ALA A 17 -10.32 -8.22 -8.12
CA ALA A 17 -10.11 -7.84 -6.72
C ALA A 17 -11.31 -7.08 -6.17
N SER A 18 -11.95 -6.24 -7.00
CA SER A 18 -13.15 -5.52 -6.62
C SER A 18 -14.30 -6.47 -6.29
N ASN A 19 -14.51 -7.48 -7.13
CA ASN A 19 -15.52 -8.51 -6.92
C ASN A 19 -15.19 -9.41 -5.71
N TYR A 20 -13.91 -9.76 -5.54
CA TYR A 20 -13.44 -10.62 -4.45
C TYR A 20 -13.60 -9.96 -3.08
N LEU A 21 -13.23 -8.68 -2.96
CA LEU A 21 -13.29 -7.93 -1.71
C LEU A 21 -14.64 -7.24 -1.49
N LYS A 22 -15.51 -7.20 -2.50
CA LYS A 22 -16.74 -6.39 -2.54
C LYS A 22 -16.46 -4.90 -2.24
N LYS A 23 -15.35 -4.39 -2.75
CA LYS A 23 -14.89 -3.00 -2.60
C LYS A 23 -14.40 -2.47 -3.94
N ASN A 24 -14.30 -1.15 -4.11
CA ASN A 24 -13.72 -0.57 -5.32
C ASN A 24 -12.19 -0.71 -5.29
N VAL A 25 -11.62 -1.56 -6.16
CA VAL A 25 -10.18 -1.69 -6.35
C VAL A 25 -9.83 -1.15 -7.73
N THR A 26 -9.15 0.00 -7.77
CA THR A 26 -8.75 0.64 -9.02
C THR A 26 -7.49 -0.01 -9.62
N THR A 27 -7.24 0.25 -10.91
CA THR A 27 -5.99 -0.14 -11.57
C THR A 27 -4.75 0.49 -10.91
N SER A 28 -4.89 1.67 -10.31
CA SER A 28 -3.86 2.31 -9.51
C SER A 28 -3.53 1.52 -8.25
N ASN A 29 -4.53 0.94 -7.57
CA ASN A 29 -4.30 0.07 -6.42
C ASN A 29 -3.45 -1.14 -6.81
N ILE A 30 -3.77 -1.79 -7.93
CA ILE A 30 -2.99 -2.92 -8.42
C ILE A 30 -1.57 -2.51 -8.84
N SER A 31 -1.44 -1.38 -9.55
CA SER A 31 -0.13 -0.82 -9.91
C SER A 31 0.72 -0.50 -8.69
N TYR A 32 0.12 0.01 -7.62
CA TYR A 32 0.78 0.26 -6.35
C TYR A 32 1.35 -1.03 -5.76
N LEU A 33 0.57 -2.12 -5.71
CA LEU A 33 1.04 -3.40 -5.21
C LEU A 33 2.27 -3.91 -5.97
N ILE A 34 2.28 -3.74 -7.30
CA ILE A 34 3.43 -4.11 -8.13
C ILE A 34 4.64 -3.21 -7.83
N GLN A 35 4.44 -1.88 -7.84
CA GLN A 35 5.51 -0.89 -7.70
C GLN A 35 6.27 -1.06 -6.38
N TYR A 36 5.57 -1.36 -5.30
CA TYR A 36 6.16 -1.55 -3.97
C TYR A 36 6.50 -3.02 -3.68
N GLY A 37 6.48 -3.90 -4.69
CA GLY A 37 6.91 -5.30 -4.57
C GLY A 37 6.03 -6.16 -3.66
N ARG A 38 4.78 -5.78 -3.44
CA ARG A 38 3.80 -6.56 -2.66
C ARG A 38 3.32 -7.79 -3.43
N ILE A 39 3.22 -7.67 -4.76
CA ILE A 39 2.93 -8.76 -5.70
C ILE A 39 3.97 -8.74 -6.82
N ARG A 40 4.28 -9.90 -7.40
CA ARG A 40 5.29 -10.02 -8.45
C ARG A 40 4.71 -9.59 -9.78
N ARG A 41 5.52 -8.85 -10.51
CA ARG A 41 5.30 -8.54 -11.92
C ARG A 41 5.77 -9.70 -12.79
N ILE A 42 4.89 -10.23 -13.63
CA ILE A 42 5.25 -11.19 -14.67
C ILE A 42 5.21 -10.45 -16.02
N GLY A 43 6.38 -10.15 -16.57
CA GLY A 43 6.51 -9.46 -17.85
C GLY A 43 6.49 -10.45 -19.01
N ASN A 44 5.60 -10.24 -19.98
CA ASN A 44 5.61 -10.98 -21.25
C ASN A 44 5.42 -10.00 -22.41
N ASN A 45 6.45 -9.84 -23.26
CA ASN A 45 6.45 -8.99 -24.46
C ASN A 45 5.88 -7.57 -24.26
N GLY A 46 6.24 -6.90 -23.15
CA GLY A 46 5.79 -5.54 -22.83
C GLY A 46 4.49 -5.46 -22.02
N ASN A 47 3.72 -6.55 -21.95
CA ASN A 47 2.53 -6.65 -21.12
C ASN A 47 2.88 -7.08 -19.69
N ILE A 48 2.13 -6.54 -18.73
CA ILE A 48 2.25 -6.85 -17.30
C ILE A 48 1.13 -7.80 -16.90
N PHE A 49 1.52 -8.95 -16.38
CA PHE A 49 0.64 -9.95 -15.83
C PHE A 49 0.90 -10.17 -14.34
N ILE A 50 -0.14 -10.60 -13.64
CA ILE A 50 -0.17 -10.84 -12.20
C ILE A 50 -0.74 -12.23 -11.98
N ASP A 51 -0.11 -13.01 -11.11
CA ASP A 51 -0.65 -14.30 -10.70
C ASP A 51 -1.83 -14.08 -9.74
N ARG A 52 -3.01 -14.59 -10.11
CA ARG A 52 -4.22 -14.50 -9.29
C ARG A 52 -4.02 -15.09 -7.89
N GLN A 53 -3.29 -16.20 -7.75
CA GLN A 53 -3.06 -16.81 -6.43
C GLN A 53 -2.22 -15.92 -5.53
N GLU A 54 -1.26 -15.19 -6.10
CA GLU A 54 -0.46 -14.23 -5.36
C GLU A 54 -1.31 -13.05 -4.89
N LEU A 55 -2.24 -12.59 -5.73
CA LEU A 55 -3.17 -11.52 -5.38
C LEU A 55 -4.13 -11.94 -4.26
N ILE A 56 -4.66 -13.18 -4.29
CA ILE A 56 -5.44 -13.78 -3.20
C ILE A 56 -4.59 -13.81 -1.92
N LYS A 57 -3.37 -14.36 -2.01
CA LYS A 57 -2.45 -14.47 -0.87
C LYS A 57 -2.15 -13.11 -0.24
N TYR A 58 -2.00 -12.07 -1.06
CA TYR A 58 -1.82 -10.71 -0.58
C TYR A 58 -3.01 -10.23 0.25
N TYR A 59 -4.22 -10.32 -0.29
CA TYR A 59 -5.42 -9.82 0.38
C TYR A 59 -5.83 -10.65 1.60
N ASP A 60 -5.56 -11.96 1.60
CA ASP A 60 -5.79 -12.82 2.76
C ASP A 60 -4.75 -12.60 3.88
N SER A 61 -3.58 -12.06 3.53
CA SER A 61 -2.52 -11.76 4.50
C SER A 61 -2.94 -10.66 5.48
N TYR A 62 -2.33 -10.69 6.67
CA TYR A 62 -2.54 -9.67 7.70
C TYR A 62 -2.23 -8.24 7.19
N LEU A 63 -1.22 -8.09 6.34
CA LEU A 63 -0.85 -6.80 5.75
C LEU A 63 -1.91 -6.28 4.79
N GLY A 64 -2.44 -7.16 3.91
CA GLY A 64 -3.51 -6.80 2.99
C GLY A 64 -4.79 -6.36 3.73
N LYS A 65 -5.17 -7.10 4.78
CA LYS A 65 -6.33 -6.76 5.62
C LYS A 65 -6.16 -5.40 6.30
N ARG A 66 -4.98 -5.13 6.87
CA ARG A 66 -4.69 -3.81 7.47
C ARG A 66 -4.77 -2.69 6.44
N GLU A 67 -4.10 -2.81 5.30
CA GLU A 67 -4.13 -1.76 4.28
C GLU A 67 -5.57 -1.43 3.85
N ILE A 68 -6.40 -2.47 3.63
CA ILE A 68 -7.81 -2.30 3.30
C ILE A 68 -8.56 -1.56 4.41
N THR A 69 -8.39 -1.96 5.67
CA THR A 69 -9.06 -1.31 6.81
C THR A 69 -8.65 0.15 6.96
N TRP A 70 -7.37 0.46 6.80
CA TRP A 70 -6.84 1.81 6.99
C TRP A 70 -7.23 2.75 5.85
N LYS A 71 -7.24 2.27 4.60
CA LYS A 71 -7.77 3.04 3.45
C LYS A 71 -9.26 3.36 3.61
N ASP A 72 -10.03 2.43 4.16
CA ASP A 72 -11.46 2.63 4.46
C ASP A 72 -11.68 3.72 5.52
N GLN A 73 -10.81 3.78 6.52
CA GLN A 73 -10.92 4.74 7.63
C GLN A 73 -10.35 6.13 7.32
N LEU A 74 -9.30 6.21 6.50
CA LEU A 74 -8.51 7.44 6.31
C LEU A 74 -8.66 8.06 4.92
N GLY A 75 -9.27 7.36 3.96
CA GLY A 75 -9.47 7.81 2.58
C GLY A 75 -8.36 7.39 1.60
N GLU A 76 -8.64 7.53 0.30
CA GLU A 76 -7.75 7.07 -0.78
C GLU A 76 -6.50 7.94 -1.00
N ASP A 77 -6.50 9.20 -0.53
CA ASP A 77 -5.37 10.13 -0.66
C ASP A 77 -4.21 9.84 0.32
N LEU A 78 -4.34 8.82 1.16
CA LEU A 78 -3.31 8.45 2.12
C LEU A 78 -2.12 7.79 1.42
N ASN A 79 -0.96 8.44 1.47
CA ASN A 79 0.29 7.82 1.01
C ASN A 79 0.77 6.78 2.01
N TRP A 80 0.44 5.50 1.77
CA TRP A 80 0.82 4.38 2.63
C TRP A 80 2.34 4.24 2.82
N ALA A 81 3.15 4.70 1.86
CA ALA A 81 4.61 4.71 2.02
C ALA A 81 5.10 5.72 3.08
N LEU A 82 4.27 6.72 3.41
CA LEU A 82 4.50 7.66 4.51
C LEU A 82 3.83 7.19 5.82
N SER A 83 3.13 6.06 5.81
CA SER A 83 2.65 5.47 7.05
C SER A 83 3.85 4.92 7.82
N PHE A 84 4.00 5.33 9.08
CA PHE A 84 5.01 4.77 9.98
C PHE A 84 4.64 3.35 10.46
N ASP A 85 3.86 2.60 9.67
CA ASP A 85 3.28 1.30 10.05
C ASP A 85 4.34 0.21 10.23
N ASN A 86 5.51 0.39 9.61
CA ASN A 86 6.67 -0.49 9.74
C ASN A 86 7.57 -0.15 10.93
N LEU A 87 7.34 0.97 11.63
CA LEU A 87 8.12 1.40 12.77
C LEU A 87 7.41 1.01 14.07
N LYS A 88 8.17 0.64 15.10
CA LYS A 88 7.58 0.42 16.42
C LYS A 88 7.18 1.76 17.01
N GLU A 89 6.20 1.78 17.91
CA GLU A 89 5.78 3.01 18.61
C GLU A 89 6.96 3.69 19.35
N ALA A 90 7.92 2.90 19.83
CA ALA A 90 9.17 3.39 20.42
C ALA A 90 10.04 4.21 19.45
N ASP A 91 9.95 3.94 18.14
CA ASP A 91 10.73 4.60 17.08
C ASP A 91 9.98 5.82 16.50
N THR A 92 8.64 5.81 16.54
CA THR A 92 7.80 6.92 16.05
C THR A 92 7.55 7.99 17.10
N THR A 93 7.53 7.60 18.37
CA THR A 93 7.33 8.53 19.48
C THR A 93 8.66 9.17 19.83
N LYS A 94 8.97 10.29 19.19
CA LYS A 94 9.96 11.23 19.76
C LYS A 94 9.53 11.44 21.22
N HIS A 95 10.41 11.18 22.18
CA HIS A 95 10.11 11.34 23.60
C HIS A 95 9.67 12.80 23.88
N VAL A 96 8.36 13.10 23.77
CA VAL A 96 7.79 14.42 24.06
C VAL A 96 7.56 14.50 25.56
N HIS A 97 8.63 14.47 26.33
CA HIS A 97 8.70 14.98 27.69
C HIS A 97 9.96 15.84 27.71
N ARG A 98 9.87 17.13 27.43
CA ARG A 98 9.23 18.16 28.26
C ARG A 98 9.19 19.43 27.41
N LEU A 99 8.24 20.32 27.64
CA LEU A 99 8.32 21.70 27.18
C LEU A 99 9.79 22.17 27.22
N HIS A 100 10.40 22.45 26.06
CA HIS A 100 11.46 23.43 26.08
C HIS A 100 10.74 24.76 26.27
N PRO A 101 11.01 25.53 27.34
CA PRO A 101 10.56 26.90 27.37
C PRO A 101 11.21 27.55 26.15
N TYR A 102 10.40 27.88 25.14
CA TYR A 102 10.83 28.66 24.00
C TYR A 102 11.29 30.03 24.53
N LYS A 103 12.56 30.12 24.93
CA LYS A 103 13.27 31.39 24.95
C LYS A 103 13.64 31.69 23.50
N GLY A 104 12.71 32.33 22.81
CA GLY A 104 12.99 33.15 21.63
C GLY A 104 13.42 32.40 20.36
N ARG A 105 12.48 32.32 19.42
CA ARG A 105 12.67 32.49 17.96
C ARG A 105 13.96 31.90 17.33
N PHE A 106 13.79 30.80 16.61
CA PHE A 106 14.21 30.74 15.21
C PHE A 106 13.39 29.68 14.47
N ILE A 107 12.63 30.09 13.45
CA ILE A 107 12.05 29.19 12.44
C ILE A 107 12.93 29.37 11.21
N PRO A 108 13.67 28.35 10.74
CA PRO A 108 14.29 28.45 9.43
C PRO A 108 13.16 28.45 8.38
N GLN A 109 12.91 29.61 7.78
CA GLN A 109 12.24 29.68 6.48
C GLN A 109 13.18 29.02 5.47
N ILE A 110 12.68 28.02 4.76
CA ILE A 110 13.35 27.50 3.57
C ILE A 110 13.21 28.62 2.51
N VAL A 111 14.36 29.17 2.11
CA VAL A 111 14.52 30.13 1.02
C VAL A 111 14.33 29.40 -0.32
N GLU A 112 13.71 30.11 -1.27
CA GLU A 112 13.40 29.81 -2.69
C GLU A 112 13.76 28.43 -3.26
#